data_AF-A0A556RSC1-F1
#
_entry.id   AF-A0A556RSC1-F1
#
_cell.length_a   1.000
_cell.length_b   1.000
_cell.length_c   1.000
_cell.angle_alpha   90.00
_cell.angle_beta   90.00
_cell.angle_gamma   90.00
#
_symmetry.space_group_name_H-M   'P 1'
#
loop_
_entity.id
_entity.type
_entity.pdbx_description
1 polymer ?
#
loop_
_entity_poly.entity_id
_entity_poly.type
_entity_poly.pdbx_seq_one_letter_code
_entity_poly.pdbx_strand_id
1 'polypeptide(L)'
;MEQLVQPIGSLYDFIYIDIHKSKILLAQIESDGILTHIKSRTEQQNLSINKAGIDTGLVLGKENNNTDIESIEQSFDAALSVHLKLLHKLSEQNRIKKDITKSKVGDIVLFSGVVDIFDISTFQELLKSGLLPIPKKDKDWKEIVGFFKIIPSTVQFTFKDENENRAWMTLPENNLLMPSSDFILKYGGSLEGEWSVIGILDSLPGDRKNVFADNRKNIADLNKMSNEFHNIVGKHPDHFGVTPLMIFRRIADVDTQTN
;
A
#
# COMPACT_ATOMS: atom_id res chain seq x y z
N MET A 1 32.75 -17.03 7.82
CA MET A 1 31.38 -17.08 7.27
C MET A 1 30.45 -16.64 8.39
N GLU A 2 30.26 -15.33 8.54
CA GLU A 2 29.20 -14.83 9.41
C GLU A 2 27.91 -14.87 8.60
N GLN A 3 27.05 -15.83 8.92
CA GLN A 3 25.67 -15.75 8.52
C GLN A 3 25.12 -14.45 9.10
N LEU A 4 24.64 -13.56 8.23
CA LEU A 4 23.73 -12.49 8.62
C LEU A 4 22.51 -13.18 9.24
N VAL A 5 22.53 -13.34 10.57
CA VAL A 5 21.37 -13.73 11.35
C VAL A 5 20.35 -12.63 11.12
N GLN A 6 19.44 -12.87 10.17
CA GLN A 6 18.22 -12.08 10.05
C GLN A 6 17.53 -12.23 11.42
N PRO A 7 17.31 -11.14 12.19
CA PRO A 7 16.42 -11.24 13.32
C PRO A 7 15.09 -11.71 12.73
N ILE A 8 14.62 -12.89 13.13
CA ILE A 8 13.32 -13.42 12.68
C ILE A 8 12.27 -12.52 13.34
N GLY A 9 12.05 -11.35 12.75
CA GLY A 9 10.86 -10.56 12.97
C GLY A 9 9.67 -11.32 12.42
N SER A 10 8.49 -11.06 12.99
CA SER A 10 7.25 -11.66 12.50
C SER A 10 7.10 -11.42 11.00
N LEU A 11 6.69 -12.47 10.28
CA LEU A 11 6.40 -12.37 8.85
C LEU A 11 5.02 -11.75 8.63
N TYR A 12 4.89 -10.99 7.57
CA TYR A 12 3.64 -10.32 7.20
C TYR A 12 3.27 -10.66 5.76
N ASP A 13 1.99 -10.95 5.56
CA ASP A 13 1.35 -11.15 4.27
C ASP A 13 0.73 -9.83 3.83
N PHE A 14 1.24 -9.25 2.74
CA PHE A 14 0.80 -7.96 2.21
C PHE A 14 -0.13 -8.16 1.01
N ILE A 15 -1.19 -7.36 0.92
CA ILE A 15 -2.12 -7.37 -0.22
C ILE A 15 -2.19 -6.03 -0.94
N TYR A 16 -1.70 -4.96 -0.30
CA TYR A 16 -1.65 -3.62 -0.87
C TYR A 16 -0.42 -2.87 -0.36
N ILE A 17 0.29 -2.19 -1.26
CA ILE A 17 1.41 -1.31 -0.93
C ILE A 17 1.41 -0.09 -1.87
N ASP A 18 1.29 1.12 -1.31
CA ASP A 18 1.49 2.37 -2.07
C ASP A 18 2.98 2.73 -2.14
N ILE A 19 3.64 2.23 -3.18
CA ILE A 19 5.07 2.46 -3.44
C ILE A 19 5.43 3.93 -3.59
N HIS A 20 4.55 4.66 -4.26
CA HIS A 20 4.82 6.05 -4.60
C HIS A 20 4.71 6.96 -3.38
N LYS A 21 3.61 6.86 -2.61
CA LYS A 21 3.44 7.63 -1.38
C LYS A 21 4.47 7.25 -0.32
N SER A 22 4.80 5.97 -0.20
CA SER A 22 5.80 5.53 0.77
C SER A 22 7.17 6.15 0.50
N LYS A 23 7.58 6.25 -0.77
CA LYS A 23 8.78 6.99 -1.16
C LYS A 23 8.68 8.46 -0.75
N ILE A 24 7.60 9.16 -1.13
CA ILE A 24 7.43 10.58 -0.82
C ILE A 24 7.50 10.86 0.69
N LEU A 25 6.87 10.02 1.51
CA LEU A 25 6.90 10.16 2.97
C LEU A 25 8.31 9.90 3.52
N LEU A 26 8.99 8.88 3.03
CA LEU A 26 10.35 8.57 3.46
C LEU A 26 11.32 9.71 3.12
N ALA A 27 11.21 10.33 1.94
CA ALA A 27 11.99 11.53 1.57
C ALA A 27 11.79 12.72 2.52
N GLN A 28 10.63 12.83 3.15
CA GLN A 28 10.36 13.92 4.10
C GLN A 28 10.91 13.61 5.50
N ILE A 29 11.05 12.33 5.84
CA ILE A 29 11.59 11.89 7.13
C ILE A 29 13.11 11.87 7.09
N GLU A 30 13.72 11.51 5.97
CA GLU A 30 15.17 11.45 5.79
C GLU A 30 15.70 12.76 5.18
N SER A 31 16.52 13.49 5.94
CA SER A 31 17.15 14.75 5.51
C SER A 31 18.09 14.58 4.31
N ASP A 32 18.60 13.37 4.09
CA ASP A 32 19.70 13.10 3.17
C ASP A 32 19.23 12.54 1.81
N GLY A 33 17.91 12.48 1.58
CA GLY A 33 17.28 11.92 0.38
C GLY A 33 17.07 10.40 0.44
N ILE A 34 16.21 9.87 -0.44
CA ILE A 34 15.92 8.42 -0.48
C ILE A 34 17.02 7.71 -1.25
N LEU A 35 17.72 6.78 -0.61
CA LEU A 35 18.63 5.86 -1.28
C LEU A 35 17.82 4.89 -2.16
N THR A 36 17.71 5.17 -3.45
CA THR A 36 16.92 4.36 -4.40
C THR A 36 17.65 3.13 -4.93
N HIS A 37 18.98 3.06 -4.76
CA HIS A 37 19.81 1.92 -5.15
C HIS A 37 20.87 1.63 -4.10
N ILE A 38 20.91 0.41 -3.57
CA ILE A 38 22.02 -0.10 -2.77
C ILE A 38 22.93 -0.87 -3.72
N LYS A 39 24.11 -0.32 -4.04
CA LYS A 39 25.19 -1.08 -4.69
C LYS A 39 26.09 -1.65 -3.59
N SER A 40 25.97 -2.95 -3.31
CA SER A 40 26.93 -3.63 -2.44
C SER A 40 28.19 -3.96 -3.25
N ARG A 41 29.33 -3.37 -2.90
CA ARG A 41 30.62 -3.72 -3.47
C ARG A 41 31.34 -4.66 -2.49
N THR A 42 31.32 -5.96 -2.77
CA THR A 42 32.14 -6.93 -2.03
C THR A 42 33.57 -6.88 -2.61
N GLU A 43 34.48 -6.16 -1.98
CA GLU A 43 35.92 -6.26 -2.27
C GLU A 43 36.50 -7.45 -1.50
N GLN A 44 36.69 -8.60 -2.16
CA GLN A 44 37.55 -9.66 -1.63
C GLN A 44 39.02 -9.22 -1.79
N GLN A 45 39.55 -8.52 -0.78
CA GLN A 45 41.01 -8.39 -0.64
C GLN A 45 41.58 -9.74 -0.18
N ASN A 46 42.07 -10.52 -1.14
CA ASN A 46 43.05 -11.56 -0.85
C ASN A 46 44.37 -10.89 -0.49
N LEU A 47 44.59 -10.65 0.82
CA LEU A 47 45.92 -10.35 1.35
C LEU A 47 46.77 -11.62 1.27
N SER A 48 47.44 -11.81 0.15
CA SER A 48 48.55 -12.75 0.03
C SER A 48 49.73 -12.21 0.83
N ILE A 49 49.87 -12.69 2.06
CA ILE A 49 51.09 -12.55 2.85
C ILE A 49 52.18 -13.32 2.10
N ASN A 50 53.08 -12.60 1.41
CA ASN A 50 54.35 -13.15 0.98
C ASN A 50 55.51 -12.28 1.46
N LYS A 51 56.45 -12.97 2.11
CA LYS A 51 57.66 -12.45 2.73
C LYS A 51 58.64 -11.91 1.69
N ALA A 52 59.33 -10.84 2.08
CA ALA A 52 60.73 -10.51 1.74
C ALA A 52 61.11 -10.19 0.28
N GLY A 53 61.76 -9.03 0.09
CA GLY A 53 62.76 -8.83 -0.96
C GLY A 53 62.50 -7.70 -1.94
N ILE A 54 63.12 -6.54 -1.68
CA ILE A 54 63.93 -5.72 -2.61
C ILE A 54 63.45 -5.58 -4.08
N ASP A 55 63.10 -4.33 -4.41
CA ASP A 55 63.53 -3.51 -5.57
C ASP A 55 63.55 -4.14 -6.97
N THR A 56 62.73 -3.60 -7.88
CA THR A 56 63.18 -2.97 -9.14
C THR A 56 61.95 -2.68 -10.03
N GLY A 57 61.92 -1.49 -10.62
CA GLY A 57 60.86 -1.08 -11.52
C GLY A 57 60.89 -1.81 -12.86
N LEU A 58 59.75 -1.86 -13.55
CA LEU A 58 59.74 -1.86 -15.01
C LEU A 58 58.46 -1.24 -15.56
N VAL A 59 58.70 -0.38 -16.54
CA VAL A 59 57.79 0.44 -17.32
C VAL A 59 57.04 -0.39 -18.36
N LEU A 60 55.72 -0.14 -18.44
CA LEU A 60 54.80 -0.28 -19.58
C LEU A 60 55.10 -1.36 -20.63
N GLY A 61 54.58 -2.57 -20.38
CA GLY A 61 54.28 -3.56 -21.41
C GLY A 61 52.77 -3.66 -21.62
N LYS A 62 52.29 -3.32 -22.83
CA LYS A 62 50.90 -3.50 -23.24
C LYS A 62 50.68 -4.99 -23.48
N GLU A 63 50.16 -5.69 -22.48
CA GLU A 63 49.73 -7.09 -22.61
C GLU A 63 48.21 -7.16 -22.38
N ASN A 64 47.49 -7.49 -23.46
CA ASN A 64 46.08 -7.86 -23.41
C ASN A 64 45.95 -9.16 -22.61
N ASN A 65 45.68 -9.04 -21.32
CA ASN A 65 45.10 -10.13 -20.54
C ASN A 65 43.77 -9.62 -19.98
N ASN A 66 42.67 -10.07 -20.61
CA ASN A 66 41.34 -9.99 -20.03
C ASN A 66 41.37 -10.72 -18.69
N THR A 67 41.59 -9.99 -17.61
CA THR A 67 41.05 -10.40 -16.31
C THR A 67 39.64 -9.84 -16.29
N ASP A 68 38.71 -10.66 -16.75
CA ASP A 68 37.29 -10.45 -16.52
C ASP A 68 37.10 -10.37 -14.99
N ILE A 69 37.02 -9.13 -14.50
CA ILE A 69 36.56 -8.85 -13.16
C ILE A 69 35.06 -9.16 -13.21
N GLU A 70 34.68 -10.34 -12.76
CA GLU A 70 33.28 -10.63 -12.42
C GLU A 70 32.88 -9.74 -11.25
N SER A 71 32.50 -8.51 -11.55
CA SER A 71 31.73 -7.68 -10.64
C SER A 71 30.34 -8.30 -10.57
N ILE A 72 30.08 -9.09 -9.54
CA ILE A 72 28.73 -9.54 -9.22
C ILE A 72 27.96 -8.30 -8.74
N GLU A 73 27.38 -7.57 -9.67
CA GLU A 73 26.40 -6.52 -9.37
C GLU A 73 25.12 -7.21 -8.89
N GLN A 74 24.94 -7.31 -7.57
CA GLN A 74 23.65 -7.66 -7.00
C GLN A 74 22.74 -6.42 -7.03
N SER A 75 21.87 -6.34 -8.02
CA SER A 75 20.77 -5.37 -8.03
C SER A 75 19.68 -5.86 -7.08
N PHE A 76 19.60 -5.30 -5.88
CA PHE A 76 18.45 -5.53 -4.99
C PHE A 76 17.28 -4.64 -5.41
N ASP A 77 16.08 -5.23 -5.50
CA ASP A 77 14.87 -4.43 -5.68
C ASP A 77 14.61 -3.61 -4.40
N ALA A 78 14.94 -2.31 -4.48
CA ALA A 78 14.81 -1.39 -3.37
C ALA A 78 13.35 -1.03 -3.06
N ALA A 79 12.38 -1.45 -3.89
CA ALA A 79 10.99 -1.07 -3.68
C ALA A 79 10.45 -1.62 -2.34
N LEU A 80 10.64 -2.91 -2.04
CA LEU A 80 10.13 -3.49 -0.80
C LEU A 80 10.88 -2.97 0.44
N SER A 81 12.20 -2.73 0.32
CA SER A 81 13.01 -2.21 1.42
C SER A 81 12.62 -0.79 1.82
N VAL A 82 12.17 0.05 0.87
CA VAL A 82 11.65 1.40 1.16
C VAL A 82 10.46 1.37 2.12
N HIS A 83 9.53 0.44 1.95
CA HIS A 83 8.32 0.34 2.79
C HIS A 83 8.64 -0.08 4.20
N LEU A 84 9.46 -1.13 4.34
CA LEU A 84 9.89 -1.61 5.64
C LEU A 84 10.70 -0.53 6.38
N LYS A 85 11.55 0.21 5.65
CA LYS A 85 12.29 1.35 6.19
C LYS A 85 11.37 2.48 6.65
N LEU A 86 10.36 2.84 5.84
CA LEU A 86 9.35 3.82 6.23
C LEU A 86 8.61 3.38 7.50
N LEU A 87 8.14 2.14 7.54
CA LEU A 87 7.42 1.59 8.70
C LEU A 87 8.28 1.65 9.96
N HIS A 88 9.55 1.24 9.85
CA HIS A 88 10.52 1.33 10.93
C HIS A 88 10.68 2.77 11.42
N LYS A 89 10.90 3.73 10.51
CA LYS A 89 11.07 5.15 10.85
C LYS A 89 9.83 5.77 11.50
N LEU A 90 8.64 5.44 10.99
CA LEU A 90 7.37 5.90 11.57
C LEU A 90 7.16 5.34 12.98
N SER A 91 7.55 4.08 13.20
CA SER A 91 7.51 3.42 14.50
C SER A 91 8.51 4.02 15.48
N GLU A 92 9.78 4.17 15.08
CA GLU A 92 10.86 4.79 15.87
C GLU A 92 10.48 6.18 16.39
N GLN A 93 9.79 6.97 15.55
CA GLN A 93 9.38 8.34 15.88
C GLN A 93 8.01 8.42 16.58
N ASN A 94 7.38 7.30 16.93
CA ASN A 94 6.04 7.23 17.52
C ASN A 94 4.97 8.01 16.73
N ARG A 95 5.07 8.00 15.39
CA ARG A 95 4.16 8.73 14.48
C ARG A 95 2.89 7.96 14.16
N ILE A 96 2.84 6.66 14.45
CA ILE A 96 1.69 5.79 14.16
C ILE A 96 0.71 5.84 15.34
N LYS A 97 -0.51 6.33 15.10
CA LYS A 97 -1.61 6.34 16.06
C LYS A 97 -2.41 5.04 15.96
N LYS A 98 -2.64 4.38 17.10
CA LYS A 98 -3.43 3.12 17.14
C LYS A 98 -4.92 3.34 17.41
N ASP A 99 -5.28 4.48 18.00
CA ASP A 99 -6.66 4.84 18.30
C ASP A 99 -7.15 5.84 17.27
N ILE A 100 -7.93 5.35 16.29
CA ILE A 100 -8.46 6.17 15.21
C ILE A 100 -9.44 7.24 15.71
N THR A 101 -10.15 6.96 16.81
CA THR A 101 -11.18 7.87 17.37
C THR A 101 -10.58 9.12 18.01
N LYS A 102 -9.34 9.03 18.49
CA LYS A 102 -8.58 10.15 19.06
C LYS A 102 -7.64 10.83 18.05
N SER A 103 -7.63 10.34 16.81
CA SER A 103 -6.74 10.85 15.76
C SER A 103 -7.37 12.03 15.02
N LYS A 104 -6.52 12.84 14.38
CA LYS A 104 -6.92 13.99 13.57
C LYS A 104 -6.67 13.72 12.09
N VAL A 105 -7.37 14.44 11.22
CA VAL A 105 -7.09 14.40 9.78
C VAL A 105 -5.62 14.73 9.53
N GLY A 106 -4.95 13.89 8.72
CA GLY A 106 -3.53 13.92 8.43
C GLY A 106 -2.67 13.01 9.32
N ASP A 107 -3.21 12.48 10.43
CA ASP A 107 -2.47 11.52 11.26
C ASP A 107 -2.26 10.20 10.50
N ILE A 108 -1.10 9.59 10.74
CA ILE A 108 -0.81 8.23 10.30
C ILE A 108 -1.41 7.28 11.33
N VAL A 109 -2.34 6.45 10.91
CA VAL A 109 -3.09 5.53 11.76
C VAL A 109 -2.76 4.08 11.42
N LEU A 110 -2.73 3.23 12.45
CA LEU A 110 -2.82 1.79 12.34
C LEU A 110 -4.23 1.38 12.77
N PHE A 111 -4.97 0.74 11.88
CA PHE A 111 -6.31 0.24 12.14
C PHE A 111 -6.38 -1.25 11.79
N SER A 112 -6.94 -2.05 12.68
CA SER A 112 -6.99 -3.51 12.55
C SER A 112 -8.42 -4.01 12.73
N GLY A 113 -8.80 -5.05 11.99
CA GLY A 113 -10.15 -5.61 12.05
C GLY A 113 -10.47 -6.55 10.90
N VAL A 114 -11.75 -6.91 10.82
CA VAL A 114 -12.31 -7.66 9.67
C VAL A 114 -12.55 -6.72 8.50
N VAL A 115 -12.51 -7.24 7.27
CA VAL A 115 -12.56 -6.40 6.07
C VAL A 115 -13.67 -6.84 5.14
N ASP A 116 -14.59 -5.92 4.84
CA ASP A 116 -15.56 -6.06 3.76
C ASP A 116 -14.98 -5.53 2.45
N ILE A 117 -15.23 -6.25 1.35
CA ILE A 117 -14.71 -5.96 0.01
C ILE A 117 -15.85 -5.53 -0.91
N PHE A 118 -15.66 -4.42 -1.62
CA PHE A 118 -16.53 -4.03 -2.70
C PHE A 118 -15.72 -3.65 -3.94
N ASP A 119 -15.80 -4.47 -4.98
CA ASP A 119 -15.10 -4.23 -6.24
C ASP A 119 -16.05 -3.62 -7.28
N ILE A 120 -15.76 -2.37 -7.66
CA ILE A 120 -16.54 -1.65 -8.68
C ILE A 120 -16.45 -2.34 -10.04
N SER A 121 -15.31 -2.93 -10.39
CA SER A 121 -15.12 -3.58 -11.69
C SER A 121 -16.01 -4.80 -11.86
N THR A 122 -16.04 -5.67 -10.86
CA THR A 122 -16.96 -6.79 -10.81
C THR A 122 -18.42 -6.34 -10.83
N PHE A 123 -18.76 -5.27 -10.09
CA PHE A 123 -20.11 -4.72 -10.14
C PHE A 123 -20.47 -4.19 -11.53
N GLN A 124 -19.56 -3.51 -12.23
CA GLN A 124 -19.75 -3.04 -13.60
C GLN A 124 -19.97 -4.21 -14.58
N GLU A 125 -19.22 -5.30 -14.45
CA GLU A 125 -19.41 -6.51 -15.26
C GLU A 125 -20.75 -7.19 -14.98
N LEU A 126 -21.15 -7.26 -13.71
CA LEU A 126 -22.43 -7.82 -13.31
C LEU A 126 -23.61 -6.95 -13.78
N LEU A 127 -23.45 -5.62 -13.84
CA LEU A 127 -24.42 -4.71 -14.46
C LEU A 127 -24.53 -4.95 -15.98
N LYS A 128 -23.42 -5.25 -16.66
CA LYS A 128 -23.41 -5.54 -18.11
C LYS A 128 -24.05 -6.89 -18.43
N SER A 129 -23.90 -7.89 -17.56
CA SER A 129 -24.45 -9.23 -17.79
C SER A 129 -25.98 -9.29 -17.70
N GLY A 130 -26.62 -8.29 -17.08
CA GLY A 130 -28.07 -8.25 -16.89
C GLY A 130 -28.60 -9.22 -15.84
N LEU A 131 -27.70 -9.85 -15.06
CA LEU A 131 -28.05 -10.79 -13.98
C LEU A 131 -28.54 -10.08 -12.71
N LEU A 132 -28.25 -8.78 -12.55
CA LEU A 132 -28.73 -8.01 -11.40
C LEU A 132 -30.24 -7.75 -11.50
N PRO A 133 -30.99 -7.93 -10.40
CA PRO A 133 -32.39 -7.53 -10.33
C PRO A 133 -32.49 -5.99 -10.29
N ILE A 134 -32.41 -5.37 -11.48
CA ILE A 134 -32.53 -3.94 -11.67
C ILE A 134 -34.04 -3.57 -11.64
N PRO A 135 -34.51 -2.73 -10.70
CA PRO A 135 -35.89 -2.25 -10.71
C PRO A 135 -36.18 -1.46 -11.99
N LYS A 136 -36.94 -2.06 -12.92
CA LYS A 136 -37.15 -1.56 -14.30
C LYS A 136 -37.85 -0.20 -14.41
N LYS A 137 -38.52 0.25 -13.34
CA LYS A 137 -39.37 1.46 -13.32
C LYS A 137 -38.80 2.63 -12.53
N ASP A 138 -37.62 2.46 -11.93
CA ASP A 138 -36.99 3.53 -11.16
C ASP A 138 -36.10 4.37 -12.09
N LYS A 139 -36.50 5.63 -12.33
CA LYS A 139 -35.75 6.57 -13.18
C LYS A 139 -34.39 6.89 -12.55
N ASP A 140 -34.34 6.98 -11.22
CA ASP A 140 -33.15 7.35 -10.46
C ASP A 140 -32.12 6.21 -10.56
N TRP A 141 -32.58 4.95 -10.56
CA TRP A 141 -31.70 3.79 -10.73
C TRP A 141 -31.03 3.71 -12.11
N LYS A 142 -31.72 4.14 -13.19
CA LYS A 142 -31.10 4.19 -14.53
C LYS A 142 -29.97 5.21 -14.58
N GLU A 143 -30.15 6.35 -13.91
CA GLU A 143 -29.13 7.39 -13.80
C GLU A 143 -27.93 6.86 -13.00
N ILE A 144 -28.16 6.23 -11.83
CA ILE A 144 -27.12 5.57 -11.02
C ILE A 144 -26.32 4.54 -11.84
N VAL A 145 -26.99 3.63 -12.56
CA VAL A 145 -26.33 2.63 -13.42
C VAL A 145 -25.52 3.28 -14.54
N GLY A 146 -26.01 4.39 -15.12
CA GLY A 146 -25.28 5.17 -16.12
C GLY A 146 -23.96 5.71 -15.57
N PHE A 147 -23.97 6.22 -14.34
CA PHE A 147 -22.77 6.71 -13.66
C PHE A 147 -21.79 5.60 -13.28
N PHE A 148 -22.27 4.46 -12.79
CA PHE A 148 -21.38 3.33 -12.50
C PHE A 148 -20.54 2.88 -13.71
N LYS A 149 -21.04 3.05 -14.94
CA LYS A 149 -20.31 2.67 -16.16
C LYS A 149 -19.12 3.58 -16.48
N ILE A 150 -19.07 4.79 -15.94
CA ILE A 150 -18.01 5.77 -16.24
C ILE A 150 -16.96 5.89 -15.12
N ILE A 151 -17.23 5.25 -13.97
CA ILE A 151 -16.35 5.35 -12.81
C ILE A 151 -15.13 4.45 -13.01
N PRO A 152 -13.92 4.93 -12.65
CA PRO A 152 -12.73 4.10 -12.66
C PRO A 152 -12.95 2.84 -11.82
N SER A 153 -12.57 1.70 -12.39
CA SER A 153 -12.49 0.44 -11.66
C SER A 153 -11.57 0.62 -10.46
N THR A 154 -12.12 0.47 -9.26
CA THR A 154 -11.39 0.48 -8.00
C THR A 154 -12.00 -0.55 -7.06
N VAL A 155 -11.16 -1.14 -6.23
CA VAL A 155 -11.60 -1.92 -5.09
C VAL A 155 -11.80 -0.98 -3.91
N GLN A 156 -12.79 -1.25 -3.07
CA GLN A 156 -13.04 -0.56 -1.82
C GLN A 156 -12.97 -1.55 -0.68
N PHE A 157 -12.27 -1.19 0.39
CA PHE A 157 -12.27 -1.94 1.64
C PHE A 157 -12.95 -1.13 2.74
N THR A 158 -13.73 -1.81 3.55
CA THR A 158 -14.22 -1.29 4.83
C THR A 158 -13.71 -2.19 5.94
N PHE A 159 -12.78 -1.69 6.73
CA PHE A 159 -12.36 -2.35 7.96
C PHE A 159 -13.37 -2.09 9.06
N LYS A 160 -13.59 -3.08 9.92
CA LYS A 160 -14.38 -2.95 11.14
C LYS A 160 -13.61 -3.51 12.33
N ASP A 161 -13.36 -2.66 13.33
CA ASP A 161 -12.69 -3.09 14.57
C ASP A 161 -13.69 -3.74 15.55
N GLU A 162 -13.16 -4.24 16.66
CA GLU A 162 -13.95 -4.83 17.76
C GLU A 162 -14.92 -3.85 18.43
N ASN A 163 -14.69 -2.54 18.29
CA ASN A 163 -15.53 -1.47 18.85
C ASN A 163 -16.57 -0.95 17.85
N GLU A 164 -16.77 -1.67 16.74
CA GLU A 164 -17.66 -1.30 15.63
C GLU A 164 -17.29 0.01 14.92
N ASN A 165 -16.09 0.55 15.14
CA ASN A 165 -15.56 1.63 14.33
C ASN A 165 -15.26 1.11 12.92
N ARG A 166 -15.47 1.96 11.91
CA ARG A 166 -15.29 1.57 10.52
C ARG A 166 -14.33 2.50 9.79
N ALA A 167 -13.33 1.95 9.14
CA ALA A 167 -12.38 2.67 8.30
C ALA A 167 -12.57 2.26 6.84
N TRP A 168 -12.99 3.21 6.00
CA TRP A 168 -13.25 3.01 4.59
C TRP A 168 -12.09 3.55 3.74
N MET A 169 -11.79 2.85 2.65
CA MET A 169 -10.73 3.23 1.72
C MET A 169 -10.98 2.70 0.31
N THR A 170 -10.35 3.35 -0.67
CA THR A 170 -10.22 2.86 -2.05
C THR A 170 -8.80 2.34 -2.29
N LEU A 171 -8.68 1.26 -3.06
CA LEU A 171 -7.41 0.65 -3.43
C LEU A 171 -7.22 0.75 -4.95
N PRO A 172 -6.32 1.63 -5.41
CA PRO A 172 -5.88 1.64 -6.80
C PRO A 172 -5.29 0.29 -7.22
N GLU A 173 -5.71 -0.22 -8.38
CA GLU A 173 -5.31 -1.54 -8.89
C GLU A 173 -3.79 -1.72 -9.00
N ASN A 174 -3.08 -0.65 -9.39
CA ASN A 174 -1.63 -0.65 -9.58
C ASN A 174 -0.82 -0.82 -8.28
N ASN A 175 -1.46 -0.68 -7.11
CA ASN A 175 -0.83 -0.83 -5.80
C ASN A 175 -1.25 -2.14 -5.10
N LEU A 176 -2.16 -2.93 -5.70
CA LEU A 176 -2.52 -4.25 -5.22
C LEU A 176 -1.41 -5.25 -5.55
N LEU A 177 -1.16 -6.19 -4.64
CA LEU A 177 -0.19 -7.27 -4.84
C LEU A 177 -0.81 -8.54 -5.46
N MET A 178 -2.12 -8.53 -5.67
CA MET A 178 -2.86 -9.51 -6.46
C MET A 178 -3.96 -8.81 -7.26
N PRO A 179 -4.39 -9.36 -8.41
CA PRO A 179 -5.49 -8.78 -9.19
C PRO A 179 -6.77 -8.62 -8.37
N SER A 180 -7.56 -7.58 -8.60
CA SER A 180 -8.83 -7.37 -7.88
C SER A 180 -9.78 -8.59 -7.95
N SER A 181 -9.80 -9.27 -9.11
CA SER A 181 -10.62 -10.46 -9.36
C SER A 181 -10.29 -11.62 -8.41
N ASP A 182 -9.03 -11.72 -7.97
CA ASP A 182 -8.61 -12.77 -7.05
C ASP A 182 -9.28 -12.61 -5.68
N PHE A 183 -9.59 -11.38 -5.25
CA PHE A 183 -10.23 -11.17 -3.96
C PHE A 183 -11.61 -11.82 -3.90
N ILE A 184 -12.41 -11.65 -4.95
CA ILE A 184 -13.75 -12.24 -5.00
C ILE A 184 -13.68 -13.76 -5.14
N LEU A 185 -12.75 -14.27 -5.94
CA LEU A 185 -12.61 -15.71 -6.15
C LEU A 185 -12.06 -16.43 -4.90
N LYS A 186 -11.18 -15.79 -4.13
CA LYS A 186 -10.57 -16.38 -2.92
C LYS A 186 -11.37 -16.12 -1.65
N TYR A 187 -11.93 -14.91 -1.50
CA TYR A 187 -12.51 -14.43 -0.25
C TYR A 187 -13.98 -14.01 -0.37
N GLY A 188 -14.53 -13.94 -1.59
CA GLY A 188 -15.90 -13.45 -1.79
C GLY A 188 -16.04 -11.99 -1.39
N GLY A 189 -16.99 -11.70 -0.50
CA GLY A 189 -17.32 -10.34 -0.06
C GLY A 189 -16.52 -9.84 1.15
N SER A 190 -15.67 -10.66 1.77
CA SER A 190 -14.95 -10.30 3.00
C SER A 190 -13.64 -11.05 3.14
N LEU A 191 -12.57 -10.39 3.58
CA LEU A 191 -11.32 -11.07 3.88
C LEU A 191 -11.42 -11.88 5.18
N GLU A 192 -10.97 -13.13 5.14
CA GLU A 192 -10.88 -13.97 6.34
C GLU A 192 -9.73 -13.54 7.26
N GLY A 193 -9.99 -13.58 8.57
CA GLY A 193 -9.03 -13.24 9.62
C GLY A 193 -8.94 -11.74 9.91
N GLU A 194 -8.01 -11.40 10.80
CA GLU A 194 -7.74 -10.01 11.17
C GLU A 194 -6.67 -9.41 10.25
N TRP A 195 -7.02 -8.32 9.59
CA TRP A 195 -6.11 -7.56 8.75
C TRP A 195 -5.81 -6.23 9.41
N SER A 196 -4.70 -5.62 9.02
CA SER A 196 -4.26 -4.31 9.48
C SER A 196 -3.98 -3.41 8.30
N VAL A 197 -4.35 -2.14 8.43
CA VAL A 197 -3.99 -1.07 7.52
C VAL A 197 -3.14 -0.04 8.25
N ILE A 198 -2.05 0.37 7.61
CA ILE A 198 -1.37 1.62 7.94
C ILE A 198 -1.73 2.62 6.87
N GLY A 199 -2.25 3.77 7.26
CA GLY A 199 -2.76 4.76 6.33
C GLY A 199 -2.81 6.17 6.92
N ILE A 200 -3.12 7.13 6.06
CA ILE A 200 -3.33 8.53 6.45
C ILE A 200 -4.83 8.74 6.67
N LEU A 201 -5.21 9.30 7.81
CA LEU A 201 -6.59 9.63 8.11
C LEU A 201 -7.03 10.86 7.31
N ASP A 202 -7.92 10.69 6.34
CA ASP A 202 -8.33 11.77 5.42
C ASP A 202 -9.59 12.51 5.87
N SER A 203 -10.49 11.81 6.59
CA SER A 203 -11.77 12.37 7.04
C SER A 203 -12.32 11.64 8.25
N LEU A 204 -13.03 12.38 9.11
CA LEU A 204 -13.69 11.87 10.30
C LEU A 204 -15.17 11.52 10.01
N PRO A 205 -15.80 10.68 10.85
CA PRO A 205 -17.25 10.52 10.87
C PRO A 205 -17.97 11.87 11.03
N GLY A 206 -19.06 12.07 10.30
CA GLY A 206 -19.85 13.30 10.32
C GLY A 206 -19.23 14.50 9.62
N ASP A 207 -18.00 14.41 9.10
CA ASP A 207 -17.30 15.50 8.42
C ASP A 207 -17.85 15.70 6.99
N ARG A 208 -19.05 16.29 6.88
CA ARG A 208 -19.61 16.78 5.62
C ARG A 208 -19.16 18.23 5.43
N LYS A 209 -18.12 18.43 4.62
CA LYS A 209 -17.66 19.78 4.26
C LYS A 209 -18.81 20.59 3.66
N ASN A 210 -18.89 21.85 4.06
CA ASN A 210 -19.72 22.84 3.39
C ASN A 210 -19.29 22.93 1.92
N VAL A 211 -20.13 22.43 1.02
CA VAL A 211 -19.95 22.67 -0.42
C VAL A 211 -20.03 24.18 -0.61
N PHE A 212 -18.99 24.81 -1.17
CA PHE A 212 -19.07 26.20 -1.57
C PHE A 212 -20.30 26.36 -2.47
N ALA A 213 -21.25 27.19 -2.06
CA ALA A 213 -22.44 27.44 -2.86
C ALA A 213 -22.01 28.05 -4.21
N ASP A 214 -22.18 27.30 -5.29
CA ASP A 214 -21.92 27.77 -6.64
C ASP A 214 -23.23 28.25 -7.26
N ASN A 215 -23.24 29.51 -7.73
CA ASN A 215 -24.42 30.14 -8.32
C ASN A 215 -24.67 29.67 -9.77
N ARG A 216 -23.76 28.89 -10.37
CA ARG A 216 -23.94 28.32 -11.72
C ARG A 216 -24.77 27.04 -11.61
N LYS A 217 -26.00 27.08 -12.12
CA LYS A 217 -26.98 25.96 -12.08
C LYS A 217 -26.37 24.61 -12.48
N ASN A 218 -25.64 24.55 -13.58
CA ASN A 218 -25.03 23.30 -14.06
C ASN A 218 -24.02 22.69 -13.06
N ILE A 219 -23.32 23.54 -12.29
CA ILE A 219 -22.34 23.08 -11.29
C ILE A 219 -23.07 22.69 -10.01
N ALA A 220 -24.11 23.41 -9.62
CA ALA A 220 -24.96 23.03 -8.50
C ALA A 220 -25.62 21.65 -8.74
N ASP A 221 -26.14 21.41 -9.94
CA ASP A 221 -26.74 20.14 -10.34
C ASP A 221 -25.69 19.00 -10.34
N LEU A 222 -24.48 19.25 -10.85
CA LEU A 222 -23.37 18.30 -10.81
C LEU A 222 -22.93 17.97 -9.38
N ASN A 223 -22.85 18.98 -8.50
CA ASN A 223 -22.51 18.78 -7.08
C ASN A 223 -23.57 17.95 -6.35
N LYS A 224 -24.86 18.21 -6.62
CA LYS A 224 -25.96 17.44 -6.04
C LYS A 224 -25.85 15.96 -6.44
N MET A 225 -25.67 15.69 -7.72
CA MET A 225 -25.49 14.33 -8.24
C MET A 225 -24.24 13.66 -7.69
N SER A 226 -23.12 14.38 -7.55
CA SER A 226 -21.91 13.85 -6.91
C SER A 226 -22.12 13.48 -5.45
N ASN A 227 -22.93 14.25 -4.72
CA ASN A 227 -23.28 13.95 -3.32
C ASN A 227 -24.21 12.74 -3.21
N GLU A 228 -25.21 12.62 -4.08
CA GLU A 228 -26.07 11.45 -4.17
C GLU A 228 -25.25 10.20 -4.47
N PHE A 229 -24.30 10.29 -5.40
CA PHE A 229 -23.38 9.21 -5.71
C PHE A 229 -22.49 8.81 -4.53
N HIS A 230 -21.90 9.81 -3.86
CA HIS A 230 -21.11 9.57 -2.65
C HIS A 230 -21.91 8.82 -1.57
N ASN A 231 -23.21 9.11 -1.42
CA ASN A 231 -24.07 8.41 -0.47
C ASN A 231 -24.36 6.95 -0.85
N ILE A 232 -24.24 6.57 -2.13
CA ILE A 232 -24.53 5.22 -2.61
C ILE A 232 -23.27 4.34 -2.61
N VAL A 233 -22.14 4.89 -3.05
CA VAL A 233 -20.91 4.12 -3.37
C VAL A 233 -19.68 4.65 -2.65
N GLY A 234 -19.77 5.83 -2.04
CA GLY A 234 -18.68 6.44 -1.33
C GLY A 234 -18.60 5.97 0.13
N LYS A 235 -17.72 6.63 0.87
CA LYS A 235 -17.59 6.47 2.31
C LYS A 235 -18.91 6.79 3.02
N HIS A 236 -19.39 5.86 3.85
CA HIS A 236 -20.55 6.11 4.71
C HIS A 236 -20.27 7.26 5.71
N PRO A 237 -21.26 8.10 6.07
CA PRO A 237 -21.06 9.25 6.96
C PRO A 237 -20.45 8.91 8.32
N ASP A 238 -20.72 7.71 8.83
CA ASP A 238 -20.24 7.25 10.13
C ASP A 238 -18.86 6.56 10.06
N HIS A 239 -18.27 6.47 8.87
CA HIS A 239 -16.95 5.83 8.69
C HIS A 239 -15.83 6.87 8.67
N PHE A 240 -14.68 6.49 9.20
CA PHE A 240 -13.41 7.17 8.97
C PHE A 240 -12.98 6.93 7.52
N GLY A 241 -12.41 7.95 6.88
CA GLY A 241 -11.82 7.81 5.55
C GLY A 241 -10.31 7.70 5.67
N VAL A 242 -9.72 6.65 5.10
CA VAL A 242 -8.28 6.40 5.20
C VAL A 242 -7.69 6.21 3.82
N THR A 243 -6.60 6.91 3.53
CA THR A 243 -5.73 6.60 2.40
C THR A 243 -4.76 5.52 2.83
N PRO A 244 -4.83 4.29 2.28
CA PRO A 244 -3.96 3.21 2.69
C PRO A 244 -2.53 3.45 2.17
N LEU A 245 -1.55 3.16 3.01
CA LEU A 245 -0.14 3.04 2.61
C LEU A 245 0.22 1.57 2.46
N MET A 246 -0.22 0.73 3.40
CA MET A 246 0.03 -0.71 3.39
C MET A 246 -1.15 -1.44 4.02
N ILE A 247 -1.52 -2.60 3.45
CA ILE A 247 -2.48 -3.52 4.06
C ILE A 247 -1.85 -4.89 4.17
N PHE A 248 -1.88 -5.43 5.37
CA PHE A 248 -1.18 -6.66 5.71
C PHE A 248 -1.85 -7.41 6.85
N ARG A 249 -1.51 -8.68 7.00
CA ARG A 249 -1.79 -9.46 8.21
C ARG A 249 -0.50 -10.12 8.68
N ARG A 250 -0.44 -10.43 9.97
CA ARG A 250 0.65 -11.24 10.51
C ARG A 250 0.47 -12.68 10.03
N ILE A 251 1.54 -13.28 9.51
CA ILE A 251 1.60 -14.72 9.28
C ILE A 251 1.87 -15.36 10.63
N ALA A 252 1.07 -16.36 11.00
CA ALA A 252 1.31 -17.12 12.22
C ALA A 252 2.76 -17.64 12.19
N ASP A 253 3.52 -17.33 13.23
CA ASP A 253 4.81 -17.97 13.40
C ASP A 253 4.54 -19.47 13.52
N VAL A 254 5.39 -20.31 12.93
CA VAL A 254 5.33 -21.74 13.22
C VAL A 254 5.53 -21.84 14.72
N ASP A 255 4.46 -22.19 15.44
CA ASP A 255 4.54 -22.60 16.82
C ASP A 255 5.64 -23.65 16.89
N THR A 256 6.82 -23.26 17.40
CA THR A 256 7.74 -24.21 18.02
C THR A 256 7.06 -24.70 19.29
N GLN A 257 5.95 -25.42 19.14
CA GLN A 257 5.48 -26.34 20.15
C GLN A 257 6.53 -27.45 20.21
N THR A 258 7.50 -27.22 21.09
CA THR A 258 8.04 -28.18 22.05
C THR A 258 7.69 -29.64 21.81
N ASN A 259 8.74 -30.42 21.51
CA ASN A 259 8.98 -31.84 21.79
C ASN A 259 7.81 -32.83 21.66
#